data_AF-A0A812D1R4-F1
#
_entry.id   AF-A0A812D1R4-F1
#
_cell.length_a   1.000
_cell.length_b   1.000
_cell.length_c   1.000
_cell.angle_alpha   90.00
_cell.angle_beta   90.00
_cell.angle_gamma   90.00
#
_symmetry.space_group_name_H-M   'P 1'
#
loop_
_entity.id
_entity.type
_entity.pdbx_description
1 polymer ?
#
loop_
_entity_poly.entity_id
_entity_poly.type
_entity_poly.pdbx_seq_one_letter_code
_entity_poly.pdbx_strand_id
1 'polypeptide(L)'
;MRTRYCYLVEKLPADIVEEVMDLLENVPDDNPYDRLKEAILKRTGASNEAMLRNLFTQVELEDRTPSQLLRHMRTLLGDNKMSENIMRSLWLDKLPTTTQILAPMTEETQTEKLADIADRIHESFRSRRVNSIQPQPAQQRDREFNDLKSTVERLSIQLQGLLQKKTDSTAAINVQATESEVSAEAGLTTAIEKMKFVTTTKKVWS
;
A
#
# COMPACT_ATOMS: atom_id res chain seq x y z
N MET A 1 -14.06 -56.62 21.20
CA MET A 1 -14.11 -55.14 21.16
C MET A 1 -13.43 -54.48 22.36
N ARG A 2 -13.63 -54.95 23.61
CA ARG A 2 -13.10 -54.31 24.84
C ARG A 2 -11.55 -54.29 24.97
N THR A 3 -10.87 -55.32 24.49
CA THR A 3 -9.40 -55.46 24.62
C THR A 3 -8.59 -54.41 23.86
N ARG A 4 -9.05 -53.95 22.69
CA ARG A 4 -8.34 -52.91 21.91
C ARG A 4 -8.46 -51.53 22.54
N TYR A 5 -9.63 -51.21 23.10
CA TYR A 5 -9.87 -49.97 23.81
C TYR A 5 -9.02 -49.89 25.09
N CYS A 6 -9.07 -50.92 25.95
CA CYS A 6 -8.26 -50.95 27.17
C CYS A 6 -6.76 -50.87 26.87
N TYR A 7 -6.28 -51.58 25.84
CA TYR A 7 -4.88 -51.50 25.42
C TYR A 7 -4.47 -50.11 24.93
N LEU A 8 -5.35 -49.42 24.20
CA LEU A 8 -5.08 -48.05 23.75
C LEU A 8 -4.98 -47.10 24.95
N VAL A 9 -5.94 -47.17 25.89
CA VAL A 9 -5.97 -46.38 27.12
C VAL A 9 -4.73 -46.61 27.99
N GLU A 10 -4.26 -47.85 28.09
CA GLU A 10 -3.06 -48.20 28.87
C GLU A 10 -1.75 -47.68 28.24
N LYS A 11 -1.72 -47.48 26.91
CA LYS A 11 -0.54 -47.01 26.18
C LYS A 11 -0.56 -45.50 25.89
N LEU A 12 -1.60 -44.80 26.32
CA LEU A 12 -1.77 -43.37 26.08
C LEU A 12 -0.86 -42.55 27.02
N PRO A 13 -0.08 -41.59 26.50
CA PRO A 13 0.68 -40.64 27.31
C PRO A 13 -0.26 -39.72 28.10
N ALA A 14 0.17 -39.26 29.27
CA ALA A 14 -0.62 -38.41 30.16
C ALA A 14 -1.20 -37.16 29.45
N ASP A 15 -0.38 -36.51 28.61
CA ASP A 15 -0.78 -35.32 27.86
C ASP A 15 -1.97 -35.58 26.91
N ILE A 16 -2.03 -36.77 26.32
CA ILE A 16 -3.13 -37.16 25.41
C ILE A 16 -4.36 -37.60 26.23
N VAL A 17 -4.15 -38.22 27.40
CA VAL A 17 -5.24 -38.59 28.31
C VAL A 17 -6.02 -37.36 28.78
N GLU A 18 -5.32 -36.27 29.11
CA GLU A 18 -5.96 -35.00 29.49
C GLU A 18 -6.82 -34.45 28.33
N GLU A 19 -6.31 -34.51 27.10
CA GLU A 19 -7.02 -34.06 25.90
C GLU A 19 -8.27 -34.89 25.56
N VAL A 20 -8.40 -36.14 26.02
CA VAL A 20 -9.56 -37.02 25.71
C VAL A 20 -10.28 -37.55 26.95
N MET A 21 -10.08 -36.89 28.10
CA MET A 21 -10.60 -37.34 29.40
C MET A 21 -12.13 -37.51 29.41
N ASP A 22 -12.86 -36.63 28.71
CA ASP A 22 -14.32 -36.71 28.53
C ASP A 22 -14.78 -38.02 27.86
N LEU A 23 -13.99 -38.56 26.94
CA LEU A 23 -14.27 -39.83 26.24
C LEU A 23 -13.83 -41.07 27.05
N LEU A 24 -13.03 -40.87 28.10
CA LEU A 24 -12.64 -41.89 29.06
C LEU A 24 -13.63 -41.95 30.23
N GLU A 25 -14.15 -40.80 30.68
CA GLU A 25 -15.18 -40.70 31.71
C GLU A 25 -16.56 -41.13 31.17
N ASN A 26 -16.88 -40.77 29.92
CA ASN A 26 -18.12 -41.15 29.27
C ASN A 26 -17.84 -42.04 28.05
N VAL A 27 -17.62 -43.33 28.30
CA VAL A 27 -17.30 -44.30 27.25
C VAL A 27 -18.54 -44.51 26.35
N PRO A 28 -18.48 -44.15 25.06
CA PRO A 28 -19.63 -44.32 24.18
C PRO A 28 -19.93 -45.80 23.94
N ASP A 29 -21.21 -46.17 23.97
CA ASP A 29 -21.68 -47.55 23.79
C ASP A 29 -21.42 -48.08 22.36
N ASP A 30 -21.42 -47.18 21.36
CA ASP A 30 -21.18 -47.52 19.97
C ASP A 30 -19.73 -47.25 19.56
N ASN A 31 -19.02 -48.36 19.30
CA ASN A 31 -17.67 -48.40 18.75
C ASN A 31 -16.62 -47.51 19.46
N PRO A 32 -16.38 -47.72 20.77
CA PRO A 32 -15.58 -46.84 21.63
C PRO A 32 -14.12 -46.68 21.19
N TYR A 33 -13.57 -47.71 20.56
CA TYR A 33 -12.19 -47.67 20.05
C TYR A 33 -12.04 -46.68 18.89
N ASP A 34 -12.94 -46.71 17.90
CA ASP A 34 -12.81 -45.84 16.73
C ASP A 34 -13.12 -44.39 17.08
N ARG A 35 -14.09 -44.15 17.98
CA ARG A 35 -14.37 -42.81 18.53
C ARG A 35 -13.18 -42.22 19.28
N LEU A 36 -12.57 -43.01 20.17
CA LEU A 36 -11.38 -42.57 20.92
C LEU A 36 -10.22 -42.29 19.96
N LYS A 37 -9.97 -43.18 19.00
CA LYS A 37 -8.91 -43.01 18.00
C LYS A 37 -9.09 -41.75 17.16
N GLU A 38 -10.30 -41.49 16.67
CA GLU A 38 -10.61 -40.29 15.88
C GLU A 38 -10.44 -39.02 16.71
N ALA A 39 -10.90 -39.03 17.96
CA ALA A 39 -10.77 -37.89 18.86
C ALA A 39 -9.31 -37.57 19.21
N ILE A 40 -8.49 -38.58 19.51
CA ILE A 40 -7.06 -38.42 19.73
C ILE A 40 -6.42 -37.77 18.50
N LEU A 41 -6.70 -38.32 17.31
CA LEU A 41 -6.12 -37.80 16.08
C LEU A 41 -6.53 -36.34 15.82
N LYS A 42 -7.79 -36.00 16.11
CA LYS A 42 -8.34 -34.67 15.90
C LYS A 42 -7.81 -33.64 16.91
N ARG A 43 -7.85 -33.96 18.21
CA ARG A 43 -7.47 -33.03 19.28
C ARG A 43 -5.96 -32.85 19.36
N THR A 44 -5.20 -33.94 19.34
CA THR A 44 -3.73 -33.88 19.27
C THR A 44 -3.26 -33.27 17.94
N GLY A 45 -3.93 -33.56 16.81
CA GLY A 45 -3.62 -32.96 15.51
C GLY A 45 -3.82 -31.44 15.49
N ALA A 46 -4.97 -30.97 15.97
CA ALA A 46 -5.27 -29.54 16.05
C ALA A 46 -4.34 -28.79 17.03
N SER A 47 -4.05 -29.38 18.18
CA SER A 47 -3.11 -28.83 19.16
C SER A 47 -1.70 -28.73 18.59
N ASN A 48 -1.23 -29.78 17.91
CA ASN A 48 0.07 -29.77 17.24
C ASN A 48 0.13 -28.71 16.12
N GLU A 49 -0.91 -28.58 15.29
CA GLU A 49 -0.93 -27.55 14.25
C GLU A 49 -0.89 -26.13 14.85
N ALA A 50 -1.65 -25.88 15.92
CA ALA A 50 -1.64 -24.60 16.62
C ALA A 50 -0.26 -24.30 17.24
N MET A 51 0.36 -25.30 17.88
CA MET A 51 1.73 -25.20 18.42
C MET A 51 2.74 -24.88 17.31
N LEU A 52 2.66 -25.57 16.17
CA LEU A 52 3.55 -25.34 15.02
C LEU A 52 3.33 -23.96 14.40
N ARG A 53 2.07 -23.51 14.27
CA ARG A 53 1.72 -22.14 13.85
C ARG A 53 2.36 -21.11 14.77
N ASN A 54 2.25 -21.29 16.07
CA ASN A 54 2.87 -20.40 17.06
C ASN A 54 4.41 -20.42 16.96
N LEU A 55 5.02 -21.61 16.86
CA LEU A 55 6.47 -21.77 16.69
C LEU A 55 6.98 -21.01 15.46
N PHE A 56 6.28 -21.11 14.33
CA PHE A 56 6.66 -20.44 13.09
C PHE A 56 6.28 -18.97 13.03
N THR A 57 5.35 -18.50 13.87
CA THR A 57 5.02 -17.08 13.98
C THR A 57 6.16 -16.30 14.65
N GLN A 58 6.95 -16.96 15.51
CA GLN A 58 8.17 -16.40 16.11
C GLN A 58 9.37 -16.37 15.15
N VAL A 59 9.27 -17.03 13.98
CA VAL A 59 10.36 -17.04 12.98
C VAL A 59 10.20 -15.83 12.08
N GLU A 60 10.90 -14.75 12.41
CA GLU A 60 10.97 -13.56 11.56
C GLU A 60 11.85 -13.82 10.32
N LEU A 61 11.34 -13.40 9.15
CA LEU A 61 12.00 -13.51 7.86
C LEU A 61 13.07 -12.42 7.69
N GLU A 62 13.96 -12.24 8.67
CA GLU A 62 14.67 -10.96 8.81
C GLU A 62 15.82 -10.73 7.81
N ASP A 63 16.24 -11.73 7.04
CA ASP A 63 17.02 -11.52 5.79
C ASP A 63 17.17 -12.81 4.96
N ARG A 64 16.38 -13.85 5.27
CA ARG A 64 16.62 -15.22 4.79
C ARG A 64 15.99 -15.47 3.43
N THR A 65 16.65 -16.29 2.61
CA THR A 65 16.03 -16.77 1.37
C THR A 65 14.86 -17.73 1.69
N PRO A 66 13.82 -17.78 0.84
CA PRO A 66 12.73 -18.74 0.98
C PRO A 66 13.17 -20.19 1.26
N SER A 67 14.22 -20.71 0.61
CA SER A 67 14.75 -22.05 0.90
C SER A 67 15.40 -22.17 2.28
N GLN A 68 16.09 -21.13 2.74
CA GLN A 68 16.66 -21.12 4.09
C GLN A 68 15.58 -21.12 5.15
N LEU A 69 14.48 -20.38 4.94
CA LEU A 69 13.31 -20.45 5.81
C LEU A 69 12.74 -21.88 5.86
N LEU A 70 12.53 -22.51 4.71
CA LEU A 70 11.98 -23.87 4.64
C LEU A 70 12.86 -24.88 5.40
N ARG A 71 14.18 -24.82 5.20
CA ARG A 71 15.12 -25.69 5.93
C ARG A 71 15.08 -25.44 7.43
N HIS A 72 15.05 -24.18 7.84
CA HIS A 72 14.97 -23.82 9.25
C HIS A 72 13.67 -24.32 9.89
N MET A 73 12.53 -24.15 9.20
CA MET A 73 11.25 -24.70 9.64
C MET A 73 11.32 -26.23 9.79
N ARG A 74 12.02 -26.93 8.89
CA ARG A 74 12.23 -28.39 8.99
C ARG A 74 13.08 -28.76 10.21
N THR A 75 14.13 -27.99 10.50
CA THR A 75 14.96 -28.20 11.68
C THR A 75 14.19 -27.97 12.98
N LEU A 76 13.28 -26.98 13.01
CA LEU A 76 12.44 -26.69 14.17
C LEU A 76 11.40 -27.80 14.45
N LEU A 77 10.95 -28.52 13.42
CA LEU A 77 10.08 -29.69 13.61
C LEU A 77 10.81 -30.86 14.26
N GLY A 78 12.12 -31.01 14.05
CA GLY A 78 12.88 -32.17 14.51
C GLY A 78 12.23 -33.49 14.07
N ASP A 79 11.94 -34.36 15.03
CA ASP A 79 11.28 -35.66 14.81
C ASP A 79 9.75 -35.56 14.65
N ASN A 80 9.16 -34.37 14.80
CA ASN A 80 7.72 -34.18 14.72
C ASN A 80 7.26 -34.26 13.26
N LYS A 81 6.51 -35.31 12.93
CA LYS A 81 6.02 -35.55 11.57
C LYS A 81 4.80 -34.69 11.27
N MET A 82 5.04 -33.48 10.76
CA MET A 82 4.01 -32.67 10.12
C MET A 82 3.77 -33.13 8.68
N SER A 83 2.53 -33.01 8.20
CA SER A 83 2.23 -33.19 6.78
C SER A 83 2.94 -32.12 5.94
N GLU A 84 3.61 -32.54 4.86
CA GLU A 84 4.26 -31.67 3.88
C GLU A 84 3.31 -30.60 3.31
N ASN A 85 2.01 -30.89 3.23
CA ASN A 85 1.02 -29.93 2.75
C ASN A 85 0.84 -28.76 3.73
N ILE A 86 0.79 -29.06 5.03
CA ILE A 86 0.61 -28.03 6.07
C ILE A 86 1.91 -27.25 6.23
N MET A 87 3.06 -27.93 6.22
CA MET A 87 4.37 -27.28 6.25
C MET A 87 4.53 -26.29 5.08
N ARG A 88 4.17 -26.72 3.86
CA ARG A 88 4.21 -25.88 2.67
C ARG A 88 3.26 -24.69 2.77
N SER A 89 2.02 -24.91 3.26
CA SER A 89 1.04 -23.83 3.45
C SER A 89 1.55 -22.77 4.45
N LEU A 90 2.11 -23.20 5.58
CA LEU A 90 2.68 -22.30 6.59
C LEU A 90 3.90 -21.55 6.07
N TRP A 91 4.76 -22.23 5.31
CA TRP A 91 5.91 -21.60 4.69
C TRP A 91 5.50 -20.49 3.73
N LEU A 92 4.53 -20.73 2.86
CA LEU A 92 4.00 -19.72 1.91
C LEU A 92 3.33 -18.54 2.62
N ASP A 93 2.60 -18.79 3.70
CA ASP A 93 1.97 -17.75 4.52
C ASP A 93 3.01 -16.80 5.14
N LYS A 94 4.22 -17.27 5.39
CA LYS A 94 5.33 -16.46 5.92
C LYS A 94 6.13 -15.74 4.84
N LEU A 95 5.92 -16.07 3.57
CA LEU A 95 6.62 -15.43 2.47
C LEU A 95 5.98 -14.07 2.11
N PRO A 96 6.78 -13.07 1.67
CA PRO A 96 6.26 -11.82 1.16
C PRO A 96 5.33 -12.04 -0.04
N THR A 97 4.37 -11.13 -0.26
CA THR A 97 3.39 -11.18 -1.37
C THR A 97 4.04 -11.43 -2.73
N THR A 98 5.26 -10.92 -2.91
CA THR A 98 6.08 -11.09 -4.11
C THR A 98 6.36 -12.54 -4.48
N THR A 99 6.52 -13.41 -3.49
CA THR A 99 6.80 -14.85 -3.64
C THR A 99 5.54 -15.71 -3.47
N GLN A 100 4.45 -15.14 -2.94
CA GLN A 100 3.15 -15.83 -2.83
C GLN A 100 2.48 -16.11 -4.19
N ILE A 101 2.98 -15.53 -5.28
CA ILE A 101 2.56 -15.89 -6.65
C ILE A 101 2.77 -17.38 -6.98
N LEU A 102 3.57 -18.08 -6.16
CA LEU A 102 3.83 -19.51 -6.26
C LEU A 102 2.76 -20.38 -5.60
N ALA A 103 1.80 -19.79 -4.87
CA ALA A 103 0.71 -20.52 -4.21
C ALA A 103 -0.13 -21.41 -5.14
N PRO A 104 -0.38 -21.08 -6.42
CA PRO A 104 -1.09 -21.99 -7.33
C PRO A 104 -0.25 -23.21 -7.74
N MET A 105 1.08 -23.15 -7.64
CA MET A 105 1.99 -24.21 -8.09
C MET A 105 2.20 -25.32 -7.04
N THR A 106 1.50 -25.24 -5.90
CA THR A 106 1.75 -26.07 -4.73
C THR A 106 1.28 -27.52 -4.86
N GLU A 107 0.32 -27.79 -5.74
CA GLU A 107 -0.23 -29.13 -5.95
C GLU A 107 0.63 -29.98 -6.91
N GLU A 108 1.34 -29.33 -7.84
CA GLU A 108 2.07 -30.01 -8.93
C GLU A 108 3.58 -30.15 -8.66
N THR A 109 4.13 -29.39 -7.69
CA THR A 109 5.57 -29.29 -7.48
C THR A 109 6.03 -29.70 -6.07
N GLN A 110 7.19 -30.36 -6.01
CA GLN A 110 7.86 -30.70 -4.75
C GLN A 110 8.25 -29.42 -3.99
N THR A 111 8.09 -29.43 -2.67
CA THR A 111 8.34 -28.29 -1.78
C THR A 111 9.75 -27.69 -1.97
N GLU A 112 10.75 -28.54 -2.24
CA GLU A 112 12.14 -28.09 -2.44
C GLU A 112 12.32 -27.35 -3.77
N LYS A 113 11.74 -27.84 -4.87
CA LYS A 113 11.78 -27.15 -6.16
C LYS A 113 11.04 -25.82 -6.11
N LEU A 114 9.94 -25.77 -5.35
CA LEU A 114 9.18 -24.54 -5.13
C LEU A 114 10.03 -23.51 -4.37
N ALA A 115 10.83 -23.95 -3.40
CA ALA A 115 11.77 -23.11 -2.67
C ALA A 115 12.88 -22.55 -3.58
N ASP A 116 13.42 -23.37 -4.48
CA ASP A 116 14.42 -22.91 -5.47
C ASP A 116 13.85 -21.83 -6.40
N ILE A 117 12.59 -21.98 -6.84
CA ILE A 117 11.90 -20.96 -7.66
C ILE A 117 11.66 -19.70 -6.83
N ALA A 118 11.23 -19.86 -5.57
CA ALA A 118 11.02 -18.75 -4.66
C ALA A 118 12.31 -17.96 -4.40
N ASP A 119 13.45 -18.63 -4.28
CA ASP A 119 14.77 -17.99 -4.13
C ASP A 119 15.13 -17.15 -5.37
N ARG A 120 14.89 -17.67 -6.58
CA ARG A 120 15.13 -16.91 -7.83
C ARG A 120 14.27 -15.66 -7.91
N ILE A 121 13.00 -15.76 -7.50
CA ILE A 121 12.10 -14.62 -7.41
C ILE A 121 12.65 -13.65 -6.37
N HIS A 122 12.91 -14.10 -5.15
CA HIS A 122 13.42 -13.28 -4.06
C HIS A 122 14.69 -12.49 -4.44
N GLU A 123 15.64 -13.15 -5.11
CA GLU A 123 16.87 -12.52 -5.62
C GLU A 123 16.58 -11.46 -6.70
N SER A 124 15.67 -11.73 -7.64
CA SER A 124 15.30 -10.75 -8.68
C SER A 124 14.70 -9.45 -8.10
N PHE A 125 13.99 -9.55 -6.97
CA PHE A 125 13.42 -8.40 -6.27
C PHE A 125 14.44 -7.69 -5.37
N ARG A 126 15.37 -8.42 -4.73
CA ARG A 126 16.53 -7.80 -4.05
C ARG A 126 17.40 -7.03 -5.04
N SER A 127 17.73 -7.63 -6.18
CA SER A 127 18.53 -6.99 -7.23
C SER A 127 17.82 -5.76 -7.83
N ARG A 128 16.49 -5.80 -7.99
CA ARG A 128 15.70 -4.62 -8.38
C ARG A 128 15.71 -3.52 -7.32
N ARG A 129 15.64 -3.86 -6.03
CA ARG A 129 15.80 -2.89 -4.93
C ARG A 129 17.20 -2.29 -4.92
N VAL A 130 18.24 -3.10 -5.12
CA VAL A 130 19.64 -2.62 -5.23
C VAL A 130 19.81 -1.69 -6.44
N ASN A 131 19.23 -2.02 -7.60
CA ASN A 131 19.22 -1.12 -8.76
C ASN A 131 18.38 0.16 -8.55
N SER A 132 17.35 0.12 -7.69
CA SER A 132 16.61 1.33 -7.29
C SER A 132 17.34 2.18 -6.24
N ILE A 133 18.36 1.61 -5.59
CA ILE A 133 19.34 2.33 -4.75
C ILE A 133 20.64 2.56 -5.55
N GLN A 134 20.59 2.49 -6.89
CA GLN A 134 21.56 3.27 -7.65
C GLN A 134 21.35 4.71 -7.19
N PRO A 135 22.33 5.38 -6.56
CA PRO A 135 22.25 6.83 -6.47
C PRO A 135 22.12 7.27 -7.93
N GLN A 136 20.93 7.75 -8.33
CA GLN A 136 20.86 8.64 -9.48
C GLN A 136 22.03 9.60 -9.28
N PRO A 137 23.00 9.66 -10.21
CA PRO A 137 24.20 10.46 -10.00
C PRO A 137 23.69 11.83 -9.57
N ALA A 138 24.18 12.40 -8.45
CA ALA A 138 23.59 13.60 -7.83
C ALA A 138 23.22 14.67 -8.88
N GLN A 139 24.03 14.75 -9.94
CA GLN A 139 23.78 15.51 -11.16
C GLN A 139 22.40 15.39 -11.81
N GLN A 140 21.72 14.25 -11.78
CA GLN A 140 20.42 14.04 -12.41
C GLN A 140 19.30 14.65 -11.56
N ARG A 141 19.35 14.46 -10.23
CA ARG A 141 18.47 15.17 -9.30
C ARG A 141 18.73 16.68 -9.30
N ASP A 142 19.99 17.08 -9.37
CA ASP A 142 20.36 18.50 -9.47
C ASP A 142 19.89 19.11 -10.80
N ARG A 143 19.95 18.36 -11.90
CA ARG A 143 19.41 18.79 -13.21
C ARG A 143 17.90 18.95 -13.16
N GLU A 144 17.17 17.96 -12.64
CA GLU A 144 15.70 18.02 -12.52
C GLU A 144 15.27 19.18 -11.60
N PHE A 145 15.97 19.38 -10.48
CA PHE A 145 15.71 20.49 -9.56
C PHE A 145 16.01 21.85 -10.21
N ASN A 146 17.11 21.98 -10.94
CA ASN A 146 17.44 23.20 -11.67
C ASN A 146 16.48 23.48 -12.83
N ASP A 147 16.02 22.44 -13.53
CA ASP A 147 15.05 22.57 -14.62
C ASP A 147 13.68 23.00 -14.10
N LEU A 148 13.24 22.40 -12.99
CA LEU A 148 12.02 22.79 -12.28
C LEU A 148 12.12 24.24 -11.76
N LYS A 149 13.26 24.62 -11.18
CA LYS A 149 13.53 26.01 -10.75
C LYS A 149 13.44 26.99 -11.92
N SER A 150 14.03 26.66 -13.07
CA SER A 150 13.97 27.50 -14.27
C SER A 150 12.56 27.64 -14.84
N THR A 151 11.73 26.60 -14.67
CA THR A 151 10.32 26.60 -15.09
C THR A 151 9.50 27.52 -14.18
N VAL A 152 9.72 27.44 -12.87
CA VAL A 152 9.08 28.32 -11.89
C VAL A 152 9.45 29.79 -12.11
N GLU A 153 10.73 30.10 -12.36
CA GLU A 153 11.17 31.47 -12.67
C GLU A 153 10.52 32.01 -13.96
N ARG A 154 10.47 31.20 -15.02
CA ARG A 154 9.79 31.58 -16.29
C ARG A 154 8.30 31.83 -16.09
N LEU A 155 7.61 30.95 -15.37
CA LEU A 155 6.19 31.14 -15.05
C LEU A 155 5.95 32.39 -14.21
N SER A 156 6.83 32.68 -13.25
CA SER A 156 6.77 33.89 -12.43
C SER A 156 6.86 35.17 -13.27
N ILE A 157 7.84 35.22 -14.19
CA ILE A 157 8.01 36.36 -15.13
C ILE A 157 6.79 36.49 -16.03
N GLN A 158 6.24 35.38 -16.53
CA GLN A 158 5.07 35.39 -17.39
C GLN A 158 3.81 35.89 -16.66
N LEU A 159 3.62 35.49 -15.40
CA LEU A 159 2.55 36.00 -14.56
C LEU A 159 2.70 37.50 -14.28
N GLN A 160 3.90 37.99 -13.97
CA GLN A 160 4.17 39.43 -13.81
C GLN A 160 3.87 40.21 -15.09
N GLY A 161 4.28 39.70 -16.25
CA GLY A 161 4.00 40.32 -17.55
C GLY A 161 2.52 40.37 -17.88
N LEU A 162 1.75 39.33 -17.54
CA LEU A 162 0.29 39.33 -17.72
C LEU A 162 -0.41 40.29 -16.76
N LEU A 163 0.07 40.42 -15.52
CA LEU A 163 -0.46 41.39 -14.56
C LEU A 163 -0.19 42.83 -15.04
N GLN A 164 1.01 43.13 -15.53
CA GLN A 164 1.35 44.46 -16.06
C GLN A 164 0.53 44.81 -17.30
N LYS A 165 0.36 43.87 -18.24
CA LYS A 165 -0.49 44.08 -19.42
C LYS A 165 -1.95 44.35 -19.03
N LYS A 166 -2.44 43.71 -17.97
CA LYS A 166 -3.79 43.95 -17.45
C LYS A 166 -3.91 45.34 -16.82
N THR A 167 -2.90 45.80 -16.07
CA THR A 167 -2.91 47.15 -15.47
C THR A 167 -2.79 48.24 -16.54
N ASP A 168 -1.92 48.05 -17.54
CA ASP A 168 -1.70 49.02 -18.62
C ASP A 168 -2.93 49.12 -19.54
N SER A 169 -3.59 47.99 -19.83
CA SER A 169 -4.83 47.99 -20.60
C SER A 169 -6.00 48.62 -19.85
N THR A 170 -6.04 48.48 -18.51
CA THR A 170 -7.08 49.13 -17.69
C THR A 170 -6.81 50.64 -17.54
N ALA A 171 -5.54 51.02 -17.41
CA ALA A 171 -5.12 52.43 -17.36
C ALA A 171 -5.35 53.15 -18.69
N ALA A 172 -5.05 52.52 -19.83
CA ALA A 172 -5.29 53.09 -21.16
C ALA A 172 -6.78 53.33 -21.43
N ILE A 173 -7.66 52.41 -21.01
CA ILE A 173 -9.12 52.57 -21.12
C ILE A 173 -9.60 53.74 -20.24
N ASN A 174 -9.07 53.88 -19.03
CA ASN A 174 -9.49 54.94 -18.11
C ASN A 174 -9.02 56.33 -18.58
N VAL A 175 -7.80 56.45 -19.11
CA VAL A 175 -7.30 57.73 -19.65
C VAL A 175 -8.13 58.19 -20.86
N GLN A 176 -8.47 57.28 -21.77
CA GLN A 176 -9.33 57.60 -22.92
C GLN A 176 -10.75 58.04 -22.53
N ALA A 177 -11.32 57.42 -21.48
CA ALA A 177 -12.61 57.84 -20.94
C ALA A 177 -12.55 59.26 -20.35
N THR A 178 -11.50 59.56 -19.59
CA THR A 178 -11.33 60.89 -18.97
C THR A 178 -11.05 62.00 -19.98
N GLU A 179 -10.27 61.76 -21.05
CA GLU A 179 -10.02 62.76 -22.09
C GLU A 179 -11.29 63.06 -22.91
N SER A 180 -12.11 62.04 -23.17
CA SER A 180 -13.38 62.18 -23.89
C SER A 180 -14.40 63.00 -23.08
N GLU A 181 -14.41 62.83 -21.77
CA GLU A 181 -15.32 63.53 -20.85
C GLU A 181 -14.91 64.99 -20.62
N VAL A 182 -13.61 65.26 -20.43
CA VAL A 182 -13.08 66.64 -20.28
C VAL A 182 -13.26 67.44 -21.57
N SER A 183 -13.11 66.82 -22.75
CA SER A 183 -13.36 67.49 -24.03
C SER A 183 -14.85 67.78 -24.27
N ALA A 184 -15.75 66.92 -23.79
CA ALA A 184 -17.20 67.13 -23.90
C ALA A 184 -17.69 68.25 -22.97
N GLU A 185 -17.19 68.30 -21.73
CA GLU A 185 -17.53 69.38 -20.80
C GLU A 185 -17.02 70.76 -21.25
N ALA A 186 -15.79 70.85 -21.77
CA ALA A 186 -15.24 72.11 -22.29
C ALA A 186 -16.06 72.68 -23.47
N GLY A 187 -16.65 71.81 -24.29
CA GLY A 187 -17.55 72.20 -25.37
C GLY A 187 -18.87 72.77 -24.87
N LEU A 188 -19.45 72.17 -23.82
CA LEU A 188 -20.72 72.62 -23.23
C LEU A 188 -20.60 73.95 -22.50
N THR A 189 -19.52 74.17 -21.75
CA THR A 189 -19.28 75.46 -21.06
C THR A 189 -19.11 76.60 -22.06
N THR A 190 -18.34 76.37 -23.13
CA THR A 190 -18.18 77.34 -24.23
C THR A 190 -19.50 77.64 -24.93
N ALA A 191 -20.35 76.63 -25.15
CA ALA A 191 -21.66 76.82 -25.78
C ALA A 191 -22.62 77.62 -24.89
N ILE A 192 -22.63 77.36 -23.58
CA ILE A 192 -23.44 78.09 -22.60
C ILE A 192 -23.00 79.55 -22.51
N GLU A 193 -21.69 79.83 -22.53
CA GLU A 193 -21.17 81.20 -22.49
C GLU A 193 -21.56 82.00 -23.74
N LYS A 194 -21.45 81.39 -24.94
CA LYS A 194 -21.94 81.99 -26.19
C LYS A 194 -23.44 82.27 -26.14
N MET A 195 -24.24 81.39 -25.53
CA MET A 195 -25.70 81.55 -25.44
C MET A 195 -26.12 82.65 -24.44
N LYS A 196 -25.36 82.83 -23.34
CA LYS A 196 -25.54 83.95 -22.40
C LYS A 196 -25.20 85.30 -23.06
N PHE A 197 -24.18 85.34 -23.92
CA PHE A 197 -23.82 86.55 -24.65
C PHE A 197 -24.94 86.99 -25.62
N VAL A 198 -25.53 86.04 -26.36
CA VAL A 198 -26.62 86.30 -27.31
C VAL A 198 -27.91 86.75 -26.62
N THR A 199 -28.22 86.25 -25.43
CA THR A 199 -29.43 86.65 -24.69
C THR A 199 -29.28 88.01 -24.01
N THR A 200 -28.07 88.36 -23.56
CA THR A 200 -27.78 89.69 -22.99
C THR A 200 -27.86 90.79 -24.04
N THR A 201 -27.37 90.55 -25.27
CA THR A 201 -27.45 91.54 -26.36
C THR A 201 -28.88 91.77 -26.83
N LYS A 202 -29.76 90.76 -26.77
CA LYS A 202 -31.19 90.93 -27.08
C LYS A 202 -31.98 91.68 -26.00
N LYS A 203 -31.56 91.65 -24.73
CA LYS A 203 -32.24 92.37 -23.64
C LYS A 203 -31.88 93.86 -23.54
N VAL A 204 -30.82 94.30 -24.22
CA VAL A 204 -30.41 95.72 -24.25
C VAL A 204 -31.14 96.51 -25.36
N TRP A 205 -31.85 95.82 -26.25
CA TRP A 205 -32.54 96.41 -27.41
C TRP A 205 -34.04 96.06 -27.47
N SER A 206 -34.69 95.86 -26.32
CA SER A 206 -36.15 95.79 -26.24
C SER A 206 -36.69 96.49 -25.01
#